data_AF-A0A1D1VIN2-F1
#
_entry.id   AF-A0A1D1VIN2-F1
#
_cell.length_a   1.000
_cell.length_b   1.000
_cell.length_c   1.000
_cell.angle_alpha   90.00
_cell.angle_beta   90.00
_cell.angle_gamma   90.00
#
_symmetry.space_group_name_H-M   'P 1'
#
loop_
_entity.id
_entity.type
_entity.pdbx_description
1 polymer ?
#
loop_
_entity_poly.entity_id
_entity_poly.type
_entity_poly.pdbx_seq_one_letter_code
_entity_poly.pdbx_strand_id
1 'polypeptide(L)'
;MLHCDLVRLLMALSTAVCLYAQENPNHTSNLTERYRVEVELLRLENPNGISLDGQACDPLSLGCNTKISAYLDTDLFSPWPGSREITQEDLIFEAAEPSPTSMDVNTKIVNQVCAPSFQGFNLRVEVKDEDKLVLFRGQDDIISAFNCLYNEPPADSEELSQWSNSTFCQQVTIQPSISLSFRARAFREAGDTSCALEEANPTTS
;
A
#
# COMPACT_ATOMS: atom_id res chain seq x y z
N MET A 1 16.34 -11.09 52.02
CA MET A 1 16.50 -10.77 53.45
C MET A 1 17.50 -9.62 53.56
N LEU A 2 17.02 -8.39 53.68
CA LEU A 2 17.83 -7.24 54.05
C LEU A 2 17.09 -6.49 55.15
N HIS A 3 17.78 -6.33 56.28
CA HIS A 3 17.33 -5.72 57.50
C HIS A 3 17.00 -4.24 57.27
N CYS A 4 15.82 -3.80 57.69
CA CYS A 4 15.48 -2.40 57.82
C CYS A 4 15.51 -2.08 59.31
N ASP A 5 16.64 -1.54 59.76
CA ASP A 5 16.84 -1.14 61.15
C ASP A 5 16.13 0.19 61.45
N LEU A 6 15.53 0.17 62.64
CA LEU A 6 14.64 1.13 63.22
C LEU A 6 15.44 2.24 63.91
N VAL A 7 15.37 3.49 63.45
CA VAL A 7 15.78 4.65 64.27
C VAL A 7 14.72 5.74 64.27
N ARG A 8 14.43 6.17 65.49
CA ARG A 8 13.36 7.01 65.99
C ARG A 8 13.52 8.51 65.66
N LEU A 9 12.37 9.10 65.34
CA LEU A 9 11.78 10.26 66.03
C LEU A 9 12.56 11.60 65.99
N LEU A 10 12.16 12.48 65.08
CA LEU A 10 12.04 13.92 65.34
C LEU A 10 11.01 14.53 64.38
N MET A 11 10.01 15.17 64.97
CA MET A 11 8.92 15.85 64.28
C MET A 11 9.44 17.09 63.56
N ALA A 12 9.33 17.10 62.23
CA ALA A 12 9.24 18.32 61.44
C ALA A 12 8.18 18.06 60.35
N LEU A 13 7.08 18.81 60.40
CA LEU A 13 6.11 18.91 59.31
C LEU A 13 6.82 19.54 58.10
N SER A 14 7.44 18.69 57.30
CA SER A 14 7.74 18.96 55.90
C SER A 14 7.15 17.77 55.17
N THR A 15 5.95 17.96 54.63
CA THR A 15 5.33 17.02 53.69
C THR A 15 6.14 17.02 52.39
N ALA A 16 7.34 16.44 52.45
CA ALA A 16 8.07 16.00 51.28
C ALA A 16 7.31 14.80 50.73
N VAL A 17 6.37 15.08 49.83
CA VAL A 17 5.76 14.06 48.99
C VAL A 17 6.89 13.50 48.14
N CYS A 18 7.46 12.37 48.55
CA CYS A 18 8.28 11.55 47.67
C CYS A 18 7.38 11.08 46.53
N LEU A 19 7.38 11.82 45.43
CA LEU A 19 6.93 11.34 44.13
C LEU A 19 7.89 10.22 43.72
N TYR A 20 7.63 9.01 44.20
CA TYR A 20 8.17 7.82 43.60
C TYR A 20 7.58 7.76 42.19
N ALA A 21 8.39 8.11 41.20
CA ALA A 21 8.10 7.76 39.82
C ALA A 21 8.06 6.23 39.77
N GLN A 22 6.86 5.65 39.79
CA GLN A 22 6.67 4.26 39.42
C GLN A 22 6.95 4.17 37.92
N GLU A 23 8.20 3.84 37.56
CA GLU A 23 8.49 3.27 36.26
C GLU A 23 7.60 2.04 36.13
N ASN A 24 6.58 2.12 35.28
CA ASN A 24 5.65 1.04 35.04
C ASN A 24 6.39 0.05 34.11
N PRO A 25 6.86 -1.11 34.60
CA PRO A 25 7.74 -2.00 33.82
C PRO A 25 6.99 -2.76 32.70
N ASN A 26 5.74 -2.37 32.43
CA ASN A 26 4.85 -2.98 31.44
C ASN A 26 4.55 -2.05 30.26
N HIS A 27 5.36 -1.02 30.01
CA HIS A 27 5.39 -0.41 28.69
C HIS A 27 6.23 -1.31 27.76
N THR A 28 5.67 -2.45 27.37
CA THR A 28 6.05 -3.10 26.12
C THR A 28 5.67 -2.11 25.03
N SER A 29 6.59 -1.22 24.69
CA SER A 29 6.56 -0.51 23.43
C SER A 29 6.30 -1.57 22.36
N ASN A 30 5.11 -1.56 21.75
CA ASN A 30 4.84 -2.37 20.58
C ASN A 30 5.88 -1.93 19.55
N LEU A 31 6.98 -2.68 19.44
CA LEU A 31 8.05 -2.39 18.51
C LEU A 31 7.44 -2.57 17.12
N THR A 32 7.12 -1.46 16.47
CA THR A 32 6.75 -1.46 15.05
C THR A 32 8.01 -1.77 14.26
N GLU A 33 7.95 -2.80 13.45
CA GLU A 33 9.00 -3.14 12.51
C GLU A 33 8.76 -2.38 11.21
N ARG A 34 9.84 -2.06 10.50
CA ARG A 34 9.80 -1.46 9.16
C ARG A 34 10.03 -2.53 8.11
N TYR A 35 9.11 -2.60 7.17
CA TYR A 35 9.19 -3.49 6.02
C TYR A 35 9.25 -2.67 4.74
N ARG A 36 10.15 -3.02 3.82
CA ARG A 36 10.08 -2.55 2.45
C ARG A 36 9.28 -3.55 1.64
N VAL A 37 8.28 -3.03 0.96
CA VAL A 37 7.48 -3.79 -0.01
C VAL A 37 7.83 -3.28 -1.40
N GLU A 38 8.12 -4.22 -2.28
CA GLU A 38 8.30 -3.96 -3.69
C GLU A 38 7.28 -4.74 -4.50
N VAL A 39 6.58 -4.05 -5.38
CA VAL A 39 5.58 -4.64 -6.26
C VAL A 39 5.93 -4.27 -7.69
N GLU A 40 5.77 -5.21 -8.60
CA GLU A 40 5.94 -4.96 -10.02
C GLU A 40 4.66 -5.37 -10.76
N LEU A 41 4.01 -4.39 -11.38
CA LEU A 41 2.96 -4.66 -12.35
C LEU A 41 3.62 -5.08 -13.65
N LEU A 42 3.30 -6.27 -14.12
CA LEU A 42 3.99 -6.91 -15.23
C LEU A 42 3.28 -6.62 -16.55
N ARG A 43 2.00 -6.98 -16.65
CA ARG A 43 1.26 -6.95 -17.92
C ARG A 43 -0.23 -6.75 -17.71
N LEU A 44 -0.79 -5.83 -18.50
CA LEU A 44 -2.23 -5.66 -18.67
C LEU A 44 -2.64 -6.36 -19.98
N GLU A 45 -3.57 -7.29 -19.88
CA GLU A 45 -4.27 -7.86 -21.02
C GLU A 45 -5.66 -7.26 -21.12
N ASN A 46 -5.94 -6.60 -22.24
CA ASN A 46 -7.27 -6.20 -22.65
C ASN A 46 -7.36 -6.36 -24.18
N PRO A 47 -7.32 -7.60 -24.70
CA PRO A 47 -7.12 -7.87 -26.12
C PRO A 47 -8.25 -7.31 -27.01
N ASN A 48 -9.43 -7.08 -26.43
CA ASN A 48 -10.59 -6.52 -27.12
C ASN A 48 -10.63 -4.99 -27.09
N GLY A 49 -9.74 -4.33 -26.32
CA GLY A 49 -9.72 -2.88 -26.17
C GLY A 49 -11.04 -2.34 -25.63
N ILE A 50 -11.60 -3.00 -24.62
CA ILE A 50 -12.91 -2.64 -24.05
C ILE A 50 -12.79 -2.07 -22.64
N SER A 51 -13.76 -1.25 -22.26
CA SER A 51 -13.92 -0.71 -20.91
C SER A 51 -14.88 -1.56 -20.05
N LEU A 52 -15.11 -1.14 -18.81
CA LEU A 52 -15.90 -1.85 -17.79
C LEU A 52 -17.38 -2.06 -18.17
N ASP A 53 -17.91 -1.24 -19.08
CA ASP A 53 -19.27 -1.41 -19.61
C ASP A 53 -19.32 -2.27 -20.89
N GLY A 54 -18.16 -2.71 -21.38
CA GLY A 54 -17.99 -3.54 -22.57
C GLY A 54 -17.94 -2.74 -23.88
N GLN A 55 -17.96 -1.40 -23.83
CA GLN A 55 -17.72 -0.57 -25.01
C GLN A 55 -16.24 -0.57 -25.38
N ALA A 56 -15.93 -0.26 -26.64
CA ALA A 56 -14.56 -0.02 -27.06
C ALA A 56 -14.04 1.27 -26.40
N CYS A 57 -12.79 1.24 -25.89
CA CYS A 57 -12.11 2.40 -25.30
C CYS A 57 -12.23 3.65 -26.19
N ASP A 58 -11.72 3.55 -27.42
CA ASP A 58 -11.88 4.59 -28.42
C ASP A 58 -12.52 3.97 -29.69
N PRO A 59 -13.76 4.34 -30.05
CA PRO A 59 -14.43 3.78 -31.23
C PRO A 59 -13.73 4.09 -32.56
N LEU A 60 -12.88 5.11 -32.61
CA LEU A 60 -12.22 5.59 -33.82
C LEU A 60 -10.74 5.19 -33.89
N SER A 61 -10.12 4.85 -32.76
CA SER A 61 -8.76 4.32 -32.71
C SER A 61 -8.74 2.84 -32.34
N LEU A 62 -7.67 2.13 -32.69
CA LEU A 62 -7.54 0.69 -32.41
C LEU A 62 -6.89 0.43 -31.04
N GLY A 63 -7.02 1.36 -30.09
CA GLY A 63 -6.26 1.39 -28.83
C GLY A 63 -7.04 1.94 -27.64
N CYS A 64 -6.39 1.96 -26.48
CA CYS A 64 -6.89 2.59 -25.25
C CYS A 64 -5.78 3.50 -24.69
N ASN A 65 -6.00 4.78 -24.48
CA ASN A 65 -5.13 5.72 -23.75
C ASN A 65 -5.03 5.34 -22.26
N THR A 66 -4.42 4.20 -21.98
CA THR A 66 -4.44 3.55 -20.66
C THR A 66 -3.65 4.35 -19.63
N LYS A 67 -4.31 4.65 -18.51
CA LYS A 67 -3.72 5.12 -17.26
C LYS A 67 -3.92 4.07 -16.17
N ILE A 68 -2.86 3.83 -15.39
CA ILE A 68 -2.91 2.90 -14.25
C ILE A 68 -2.56 3.69 -13.00
N SER A 69 -3.49 3.71 -12.06
CA SER A 69 -3.29 4.28 -10.74
C SER A 69 -3.28 3.15 -9.70
N ALA A 70 -2.40 3.21 -8.72
CA ALA A 70 -2.34 2.18 -7.70
C ALA A 70 -1.84 2.68 -6.34
N TYR A 71 -2.33 2.07 -5.27
CA TYR A 71 -1.78 2.24 -3.93
C TYR A 71 -1.78 0.94 -3.14
N LEU A 72 -0.90 0.88 -2.14
CA LEU A 72 -0.76 -0.28 -1.26
C LEU A 72 -1.70 -0.15 -0.05
N ASP A 73 -2.61 -1.11 0.10
CA ASP A 73 -3.50 -1.20 1.25
C ASP A 73 -3.04 -2.33 2.19
N THR A 74 -2.75 -2.02 3.45
CA THR A 74 -2.31 -3.02 4.44
C THR A 74 -3.48 -3.75 5.10
N ASP A 75 -4.73 -3.31 4.88
CA ASP A 75 -5.91 -4.09 5.24
C ASP A 75 -6.25 -5.07 4.11
N LEU A 76 -5.71 -6.29 4.23
CA LEU A 76 -5.75 -7.34 3.19
C LEU A 76 -7.16 -7.61 2.62
N PHE A 77 -8.16 -7.56 3.50
CA PHE A 77 -9.51 -8.05 3.22
C PHE A 77 -10.55 -6.93 3.24
N SER A 78 -10.13 -5.66 3.30
CA SER A 78 -11.07 -4.57 3.18
C SER A 78 -11.75 -4.59 1.80
N PRO A 79 -13.06 -4.28 1.74
CA PRO A 79 -13.76 -4.17 0.46
C PRO A 79 -13.15 -3.05 -0.38
N TRP A 80 -13.30 -3.13 -1.70
CA TRP A 80 -12.89 -2.05 -2.60
C TRP A 80 -13.58 -0.71 -2.22
N PRO A 81 -12.87 0.43 -2.25
CA PRO A 81 -11.47 0.60 -2.68
C PRO A 81 -10.43 0.21 -1.62
N GLY A 82 -10.82 0.13 -0.36
CA GLY A 82 -9.95 -0.25 0.75
C GLY A 82 -9.86 0.87 1.78
N SER A 83 -8.65 1.14 2.28
CA SER A 83 -8.40 2.21 3.27
C SER A 83 -8.62 3.64 2.76
N ARG A 84 -8.62 3.89 1.45
CA ARG A 84 -8.93 5.19 0.85
C ARG A 84 -9.34 5.07 -0.63
N GLU A 85 -9.85 6.15 -1.20
CA GLU A 85 -10.09 6.24 -2.65
C GLU A 85 -8.77 6.39 -3.43
N ILE A 86 -8.81 5.97 -4.69
CA ILE A 86 -7.73 6.23 -5.66
C ILE A 86 -7.83 7.68 -6.15
N THR A 87 -6.68 8.35 -6.19
CA THR A 87 -6.54 9.77 -6.55
C THR A 87 -5.54 9.95 -7.69
N GLN A 88 -5.42 11.17 -8.21
CA GLN A 88 -4.44 11.48 -9.26
C GLN A 88 -2.98 11.28 -8.81
N GLU A 89 -2.70 11.41 -7.50
CA GLU A 89 -1.36 11.19 -6.94
C GLU A 89 -0.93 9.71 -6.99
N ASP A 90 -1.89 8.81 -7.21
CA ASP A 90 -1.65 7.37 -7.33
C ASP A 90 -1.30 6.93 -8.76
N LEU A 91 -1.22 7.86 -9.72
CA LEU A 91 -0.85 7.55 -11.11
C LEU A 91 0.59 7.03 -11.17
N ILE A 92 0.74 5.77 -11.59
CA ILE A 92 2.04 5.10 -11.67
C ILE A 92 2.46 4.80 -13.11
N PHE A 93 1.52 4.78 -14.06
CA PHE A 93 1.79 4.46 -15.45
C PHE A 93 0.78 5.13 -16.38
N GLU A 94 1.28 5.64 -17.51
CA GLU A 94 0.50 6.18 -18.62
C GLU A 94 1.07 5.64 -19.93
N ALA A 95 0.23 5.01 -20.75
CA ALA A 95 0.65 4.45 -22.02
C ALA A 95 0.95 5.56 -23.04
N ALA A 96 2.04 5.41 -23.79
CA ALA A 96 2.35 6.29 -24.90
C ALA A 96 1.43 6.01 -26.10
N GLU A 97 1.08 7.06 -26.84
CA GLU A 97 0.25 6.97 -28.04
C GLU A 97 1.07 6.57 -29.29
N PRO A 98 0.52 5.75 -30.20
CA PRO A 98 -0.73 5.01 -30.07
C PRO A 98 -0.57 3.84 -29.08
N SER A 99 -1.47 3.76 -28.12
CA SER A 99 -1.39 2.79 -27.05
C SER A 99 -2.06 1.48 -27.45
N PRO A 100 -1.38 0.33 -27.28
CA PRO A 100 -1.97 -0.96 -27.59
C PRO A 100 -3.08 -1.31 -26.60
N THR A 101 -3.95 -2.24 -26.95
CA THR A 101 -5.02 -2.71 -26.07
C THR A 101 -4.51 -3.65 -24.97
N SER A 102 -3.44 -4.40 -25.23
CA SER A 102 -2.66 -5.15 -24.23
C SER A 102 -1.23 -4.65 -24.19
N MET A 103 -0.64 -4.52 -23.00
CA MET A 103 0.70 -3.95 -22.83
C MET A 103 1.49 -4.53 -21.66
N ASP A 104 2.80 -4.57 -21.83
CA ASP A 104 3.72 -4.77 -20.72
C ASP A 104 3.83 -3.45 -19.94
N VAL A 105 3.53 -3.52 -18.65
CA VAL A 105 3.51 -2.37 -17.74
C VAL A 105 4.89 -2.18 -17.11
N ASN A 106 5.53 -3.27 -16.69
CA ASN A 106 6.86 -3.34 -16.06
C ASN A 106 7.16 -2.17 -15.09
N THR A 107 6.18 -1.79 -14.28
CA THR A 107 6.26 -0.64 -13.38
C THR A 107 6.47 -1.13 -11.95
N LYS A 108 7.56 -0.67 -11.32
CA LYS A 108 7.93 -1.01 -9.94
C LYS A 108 7.41 0.05 -8.97
N ILE A 109 6.66 -0.39 -7.99
CA ILE A 109 6.16 0.39 -6.85
C ILE A 109 6.98 -0.03 -5.63
N VAL A 110 7.49 0.94 -4.88
CA VAL A 110 8.24 0.69 -3.65
C VAL A 110 7.61 1.48 -2.53
N ASN A 111 7.25 0.79 -1.44
CA ASN A 111 6.64 1.43 -0.28
C ASN A 111 7.23 0.88 1.02
N GLN A 112 7.18 1.69 2.07
CA GLN A 112 7.59 1.31 3.42
C GLN A 112 6.34 1.10 4.28
N VAL A 113 6.26 -0.05 4.93
CA VAL A 113 5.16 -0.41 5.82
C VAL A 113 5.69 -0.49 7.23
N CYS A 114 5.02 0.22 8.14
CA CYS A 114 5.30 0.24 9.56
C CYS A 114 4.21 -0.53 10.29
N ALA A 115 4.54 -1.71 10.80
CA ALA A 115 3.57 -2.56 11.49
C ALA A 115 4.24 -3.39 12.59
N PRO A 116 3.54 -3.72 13.68
CA PRO A 116 4.06 -4.67 14.67
C PRO A 116 4.37 -6.05 14.07
N SER A 117 3.64 -6.43 13.02
CA SER A 117 3.86 -7.64 12.24
C SER A 117 3.29 -7.45 10.84
N PHE A 118 4.08 -7.80 9.82
CA PHE A 118 3.64 -7.77 8.42
C PHE A 118 2.84 -9.03 8.08
N GLN A 119 1.58 -8.83 7.69
CA GLN A 119 0.69 -9.92 7.25
C GLN A 119 0.54 -9.99 5.73
N GLY A 120 1.02 -8.98 5.01
CA GLY A 120 0.82 -8.80 3.58
C GLY A 120 0.27 -7.42 3.23
N PHE A 121 -0.15 -7.28 1.98
CA PHE A 121 -0.88 -6.11 1.47
C PHE A 121 -1.82 -6.52 0.33
N ASN A 122 -2.73 -5.64 -0.01
CA ASN A 122 -3.52 -5.69 -1.23
C ASN A 122 -3.18 -4.44 -2.06
N LEU A 123 -2.52 -4.62 -3.22
CA LEU A 123 -2.30 -3.50 -4.12
C LEU A 123 -3.61 -3.24 -4.87
N ARG A 124 -4.19 -2.06 -4.62
CA ARG A 124 -5.41 -1.59 -5.25
C ARG A 124 -5.03 -0.90 -6.54
N VAL A 125 -5.52 -1.41 -7.66
CA VAL A 125 -5.17 -0.88 -8.98
C VAL A 125 -6.43 -0.49 -9.73
N GLU A 126 -6.49 0.73 -10.23
CA GLU A 126 -7.52 1.18 -11.16
C GLU A 126 -6.88 1.46 -12.51
N VAL A 127 -7.51 0.92 -13.56
CA VAL A 127 -7.10 1.09 -14.94
C VAL A 127 -8.20 1.86 -15.66
N LYS A 128 -7.83 2.97 -16.29
CA LYS A 128 -8.74 3.86 -17.02
C LYS A 128 -8.24 4.11 -18.44
N ASP A 129 -9.18 4.41 -19.33
CA ASP A 129 -8.93 4.99 -20.63
C ASP A 129 -9.13 6.51 -20.54
N GLU A 130 -8.11 7.30 -20.89
CA GLU A 130 -8.26 8.75 -20.94
C GLU A 130 -8.91 9.19 -22.25
N ASP A 131 -10.09 9.79 -22.14
CA ASP A 131 -10.84 10.35 -23.25
C ASP A 131 -10.20 11.65 -23.75
N LYS A 132 -9.27 11.52 -24.70
CA LYS A 132 -8.60 12.68 -25.33
C LYS A 132 -9.38 13.29 -26.50
N LEU A 133 -10.54 12.75 -26.87
CA LEU A 133 -11.32 13.29 -27.99
C LEU A 133 -11.79 14.72 -27.69
N VAL A 134 -11.13 15.66 -28.38
CA VAL A 134 -11.19 17.11 -28.16
C VAL A 134 -12.61 17.71 -28.26
N LEU A 135 -13.54 17.03 -28.94
CA LEU A 135 -14.90 17.53 -29.16
C LEU A 135 -15.84 17.27 -27.98
N PHE A 136 -15.58 16.23 -27.18
CA PHE A 136 -16.35 15.88 -26.01
C PHE A 136 -15.37 15.32 -24.99
N ARG A 137 -14.83 16.16 -24.11
CA ARG A 137 -14.08 15.68 -22.94
C ARG A 137 -15.06 14.88 -22.07
N GLY A 138 -15.08 13.56 -22.30
CA GLY A 138 -15.83 12.59 -21.53
C GLY A 138 -15.23 12.45 -20.12
N GLN A 139 -15.92 11.67 -19.29
CA GLN A 139 -15.29 11.16 -18.09
C GLN A 139 -14.39 10.01 -18.51
N ASP A 140 -13.20 9.88 -17.90
CA ASP A 140 -12.32 8.74 -18.15
C ASP A 140 -13.08 7.42 -17.98
N ASP A 141 -13.00 6.55 -18.99
CA ASP A 141 -13.70 5.28 -18.98
C ASP A 141 -12.90 4.28 -18.16
N ILE A 142 -13.53 3.74 -17.10
CA ILE A 142 -12.89 2.70 -16.30
C ILE A 142 -12.75 1.46 -17.16
N ILE A 143 -11.53 0.94 -17.32
CA ILE A 143 -11.27 -0.35 -17.94
C ILE A 143 -11.56 -1.45 -16.94
N SER A 144 -10.91 -1.42 -15.78
CA SER A 144 -11.18 -2.35 -14.69
C SER A 144 -10.54 -1.86 -13.38
N ALA A 145 -10.93 -2.51 -12.29
CA ALA A 145 -10.32 -2.35 -10.97
C ALA A 145 -9.86 -3.72 -10.47
N PHE A 146 -8.69 -3.77 -9.83
CA PHE A 146 -8.03 -5.00 -9.42
C PHE A 146 -7.57 -4.96 -7.96
N ASN A 147 -7.70 -6.11 -7.31
CA ASN A 147 -7.09 -6.45 -6.03
C ASN A 147 -5.91 -7.41 -6.27
N CYS A 148 -4.69 -6.94 -6.06
CA CYS A 148 -3.49 -7.77 -6.18
C CYS A 148 -3.00 -8.13 -4.77
N LEU A 149 -3.48 -9.26 -4.24
CA LEU A 149 -3.19 -9.72 -2.87
C LEU A 149 -1.82 -10.40 -2.77
N TYR A 150 -0.99 -9.93 -1.84
CA TYR A 150 0.26 -10.56 -1.43
C TYR A 150 0.24 -10.83 0.07
N ASN A 151 0.48 -12.08 0.48
CA ASN A 151 0.39 -12.52 1.87
C ASN A 151 1.52 -13.47 2.27
N GLU A 152 2.66 -13.41 1.59
CA GLU A 152 3.84 -14.17 1.97
C GLU A 152 4.58 -13.48 3.13
N PRO A 153 5.22 -14.24 4.03
CA PRO A 153 6.06 -13.67 5.08
C PRO A 153 7.19 -12.84 4.48
N PRO A 154 7.56 -11.70 5.10
CA PRO A 154 8.66 -10.89 4.62
C PRO A 154 9.99 -11.60 4.90
N ALA A 155 10.96 -11.45 4.01
CA ALA A 155 12.33 -11.91 4.26
C ALA A 155 13.02 -11.07 5.34
N ASP A 156 14.09 -11.62 5.94
CA ASP A 156 14.84 -10.93 7.00
C ASP A 156 15.68 -9.74 6.48
N SER A 157 15.99 -9.72 5.18
CA SER A 157 16.72 -8.65 4.52
C SER A 157 16.43 -8.60 3.02
N GLU A 158 16.90 -7.56 2.33
CA GLU A 158 16.76 -7.44 0.88
C GLU A 158 17.45 -8.59 0.14
N GLU A 159 18.64 -8.98 0.59
CA GLU A 159 19.46 -10.01 -0.06
C GLU A 159 18.84 -11.39 0.01
N LEU A 160 18.06 -11.66 1.06
CA LEU A 160 17.31 -12.90 1.25
C LEU A 160 15.93 -12.86 0.60
N SER A 161 15.47 -11.68 0.19
CA SER A 161 14.17 -11.52 -0.45
C SER A 161 14.18 -12.08 -1.88
N GLN A 162 13.14 -12.84 -2.20
CA GLN A 162 12.90 -13.34 -3.55
C GLN A 162 11.59 -12.76 -4.06
N TRP A 163 11.56 -12.45 -5.36
CA TRP A 163 10.30 -12.12 -6.03
C TRP A 163 9.38 -13.33 -6.00
N SER A 164 8.11 -13.10 -5.69
CA SER A 164 7.06 -14.09 -5.86
C SER A 164 6.96 -14.54 -7.33
N ASN A 165 6.32 -15.67 -7.55
CA ASN A 165 5.87 -16.01 -8.90
C ASN A 165 4.92 -14.92 -9.42
N SER A 166 4.86 -14.77 -10.74
CA SER A 166 3.84 -13.94 -11.39
C SER A 166 2.46 -14.52 -11.13
N THR A 167 1.54 -13.70 -10.64
CA THR A 167 0.15 -14.07 -10.39
C THR A 167 -0.79 -13.03 -10.99
N PHE A 168 -2.04 -13.41 -11.24
CA PHE A 168 -3.07 -12.49 -11.72
C PHE A 168 -3.78 -11.82 -10.54
N CYS A 169 -4.02 -10.53 -10.67
CA CYS A 169 -4.85 -9.78 -9.74
C CYS A 169 -6.33 -10.18 -9.91
N GLN A 170 -7.08 -10.13 -8.82
CA GLN A 170 -8.52 -10.37 -8.82
C GLN A 170 -9.25 -9.12 -9.29
N GLN A 171 -10.06 -9.22 -10.35
CA GLN A 171 -10.95 -8.14 -10.76
C GLN A 171 -12.03 -7.87 -9.70
N VAL A 172 -12.31 -6.59 -9.44
CA VAL A 172 -13.40 -6.14 -8.56
C VAL A 172 -14.76 -6.44 -9.20
N THR A 173 -14.89 -6.12 -10.48
CA THR A 173 -16.04 -6.48 -11.31
C THR A 173 -15.55 -7.37 -12.44
N ILE A 174 -16.08 -8.59 -12.52
CA ILE A 174 -15.60 -9.59 -13.47
C ILE A 174 -15.96 -9.16 -14.89
N GLN A 175 -14.94 -8.89 -15.68
CA GLN A 175 -15.03 -8.85 -17.12
C GLN A 175 -14.22 -9.97 -17.76
N PRO A 176 -14.82 -10.77 -18.64
CA PRO A 176 -14.07 -11.77 -19.38
C PRO A 176 -13.02 -11.07 -20.26
N SER A 177 -11.84 -11.67 -20.35
CA SER A 177 -10.71 -11.24 -21.18
C SER A 177 -9.84 -10.08 -20.69
N ILE A 178 -10.20 -9.37 -19.61
CA ILE A 178 -9.29 -8.39 -19.00
C ILE A 178 -8.50 -9.05 -17.86
N SER A 179 -7.19 -8.87 -17.80
CA SER A 179 -6.39 -9.32 -16.66
C SER A 179 -5.17 -8.44 -16.42
N LEU A 180 -4.73 -8.37 -15.16
CA LEU A 180 -3.51 -7.71 -14.76
C LEU A 180 -2.66 -8.71 -14.00
N SER A 181 -1.39 -8.85 -14.36
CA SER A 181 -0.43 -9.68 -13.62
C SER A 181 0.57 -8.86 -12.84
N PHE A 182 0.99 -9.40 -11.70
CA PHE A 182 1.97 -8.76 -10.83
C PHE A 182 2.88 -9.80 -10.16
N ARG A 183 3.97 -9.31 -9.59
CA ARG A 183 4.78 -10.04 -8.61
C ARG A 183 5.21 -9.08 -7.50
N ALA A 184 5.57 -9.62 -6.35
CA ALA A 184 5.98 -8.81 -5.22
C ALA A 184 7.08 -9.49 -4.40
N ARG A 185 7.75 -8.69 -3.58
CA ARG A 185 8.61 -9.15 -2.49
C ARG A 185 8.50 -8.19 -1.32
N ALA A 186 8.60 -8.71 -0.12
CA ALA A 186 8.67 -7.92 1.09
C ALA A 186 9.87 -8.36 1.94
N PHE A 187 10.51 -7.42 2.61
CA PHE A 187 11.61 -7.71 3.53
C PHE A 187 11.73 -6.67 4.63
N ARG A 188 12.30 -7.09 5.75
CA ARG A 188 12.62 -6.21 6.88
C ARG A 188 13.75 -5.26 6.48
N GLU A 189 13.61 -3.98 6.80
CA GLU A 189 14.69 -3.02 6.66
C GLU A 189 15.47 -2.92 7.97
N ALA A 190 16.79 -3.14 7.90
CA ALA A 190 17.66 -2.88 9.04
C ALA A 190 17.79 -1.36 9.27
N GLY A 191 17.61 -0.90 10.50
CA GLY A 191 17.74 0.51 10.84
C GLY A 191 17.05 0.86 12.14
N ASP A 192 17.10 2.15 12.51
CA ASP A 192 16.37 2.69 13.67
C ASP A 192 14.88 2.35 13.48
N THR A 193 14.39 1.43 14.33
CA THR A 193 13.06 0.83 14.31
C THR A 193 11.96 1.82 14.67
N SER A 194 12.31 3.08 14.91
CA SER A 194 11.37 4.16 14.88
C SER A 194 10.88 4.34 13.43
N CYS A 195 9.89 3.54 13.07
CA CYS A 195 8.72 4.11 12.41
C CYS A 195 8.21 5.23 13.33
N ALA A 196 8.90 6.37 13.32
CA ALA A 196 8.29 7.60 13.77
C ALA A 196 7.06 7.68 12.89
N LEU A 197 5.90 7.47 13.51
CA LEU A 197 4.66 7.96 12.94
C LEU A 197 5.01 9.41 12.64
N GLU A 198 5.24 9.72 11.37
CA GLU A 198 5.35 11.08 10.92
C GLU A 198 3.96 11.61 11.27
N GLU A 199 3.84 12.22 12.46
CA GLU A 199 2.59 12.81 12.92
C GLU A 199 2.20 13.72 11.77
N ALA A 200 1.16 13.32 11.05
CA ALA A 200 0.68 14.01 9.87
C ALA A 200 0.47 15.45 10.32
N ASN A 201 1.44 16.31 10.01
CA ASN A 201 1.41 17.69 10.40
C ASN A 201 0.26 18.24 9.55
N PRO A 202 -0.90 18.60 10.12
CA PRO A 202 -2.05 18.98 9.33
C PRO A 202 -1.69 20.29 8.65
N THR A 203 -1.24 20.21 7.40
CA THR A 203 -0.98 21.36 6.56
C THR A 203 -2.33 22.04 6.38
N THR A 204 -2.52 23.12 7.13
CA THR A 204 -3.67 24.00 7.05
C THR A 204 -3.59 24.70 5.71
N SER A 205 -4.49 24.33 4.79
CA SER A 205 -4.77 25.07 3.55
C SER A 205 -5.92 26.04 3.74
#